data_AF-A0A969RD13-F1
#
_entry.id   AF-A0A969RD13-F1
#
_cell.length_a   1.000
_cell.length_b   1.000
_cell.length_c   1.000
_cell.angle_alpha   90.00
_cell.angle_beta   90.00
_cell.angle_gamma   90.00
#
_symmetry.space_group_name_H-M   'P 1'
#
loop_
_entity.id
_entity.type
_entity.pdbx_description
1 polymer ?
#
loop_
_entity_poly.entity_id
_entity_poly.type
_entity_poly.pdbx_seq_one_letter_code
_entity_poly.pdbx_strand_id
1 'polypeptide(L)'
;MMAKILPLKKLPNILMNVADLTRIKQDVAMDDYYILSLSIAPEWQNHGLGTALIQDSEIEAQELGCRSICLDVSYSNTRARALFERLGYRVAASRTSDRFHAVTQAGGLHRMEKRFAE
;
A
#
# COMPACT_ATOMS: atom_id res chain seq x y z
N MET A 1 -26.15 -33.28 3.38
CA MET A 1 -25.18 -32.52 4.21
C MET A 1 -25.39 -31.04 3.91
N MET A 2 -26.19 -30.34 4.71
CA MET A 2 -26.51 -28.92 4.46
C MET A 2 -25.32 -28.06 4.88
N ALA A 3 -24.70 -27.38 3.92
CA ALA A 3 -23.76 -26.31 4.22
C ALA A 3 -24.48 -25.31 5.14
N LYS A 4 -23.91 -25.03 6.32
CA LYS A 4 -24.36 -23.90 7.15
C LYS A 4 -24.02 -22.63 6.39
N ILE A 5 -24.92 -22.23 5.49
CA ILE A 5 -24.82 -20.99 4.74
C ILE A 5 -24.80 -19.87 5.77
N LEU A 6 -23.71 -19.10 5.70
CA LEU A 6 -23.38 -17.87 6.42
C LEU A 6 -24.50 -17.30 7.32
N PRO A 7 -24.27 -17.07 8.63
CA PRO A 7 -25.32 -16.60 9.53
C PRO A 7 -25.87 -15.25 9.04
N LEU A 8 -27.18 -15.21 8.68
CA LEU A 8 -27.81 -14.02 8.09
C LEU A 8 -27.63 -12.75 8.92
N LYS A 9 -27.49 -12.86 10.25
CA LYS A 9 -27.22 -11.74 11.15
C LYS A 9 -25.86 -11.06 10.91
N LYS A 10 -24.89 -11.74 10.29
CA LYS A 10 -23.58 -11.19 9.94
C LYS A 10 -23.53 -10.58 8.53
N LEU A 11 -24.55 -10.81 7.69
CA LEU A 11 -24.61 -10.27 6.33
C LEU A 11 -24.38 -8.74 6.26
N PRO A 12 -24.97 -7.91 7.14
CA PRO A 12 -24.74 -6.45 7.08
C PRO A 12 -23.26 -6.10 7.28
N ASN A 13 -22.58 -6.75 8.22
CA ASN A 13 -21.17 -6.51 8.49
C ASN A 13 -20.26 -7.00 7.35
N ILE A 14 -20.64 -8.10 6.71
CA ILE A 14 -19.90 -8.65 5.56
C ILE A 14 -20.05 -7.73 4.35
N LEU A 15 -21.28 -7.30 4.05
CA LEU A 15 -21.55 -6.32 2.99
C LEU A 15 -20.81 -5.01 3.23
N MET A 16 -20.82 -4.51 4.48
CA MET A 16 -20.04 -3.33 4.86
C MET A 16 -18.54 -3.53 4.68
N ASN A 17 -17.99 -4.68 5.09
CA ASN A 17 -16.57 -4.98 4.88
C ASN A 17 -16.20 -5.03 3.38
N VAL A 18 -17.04 -5.66 2.55
CA VAL A 18 -16.80 -5.73 1.10
C VAL A 18 -16.87 -4.35 0.47
N ALA A 19 -17.88 -3.55 0.82
CA ALA A 19 -18.01 -2.17 0.32
C ALA A 19 -16.88 -1.25 0.78
N ASP A 20 -16.28 -1.53 1.94
CA ASP A 20 -15.15 -0.78 2.45
C ASP A 20 -13.84 -1.17 1.74
N LEU A 21 -13.64 -2.48 1.52
CA LEU A 21 -12.51 -3.00 0.75
C LEU A 21 -12.47 -2.41 -0.66
N THR A 22 -13.62 -2.29 -1.34
CA THR A 22 -13.66 -1.68 -2.68
C THR A 22 -13.35 -0.19 -2.68
N ARG A 23 -13.53 0.51 -1.56
CA ARG A 23 -13.19 1.93 -1.42
C ARG A 23 -11.71 2.15 -1.13
N ILE A 24 -11.06 1.20 -0.45
CA ILE A 24 -9.65 1.30 -0.05
C ILE A 24 -8.71 0.63 -1.05
N LYS A 25 -9.14 -0.48 -1.67
CA LYS A 25 -8.31 -1.23 -2.62
C LYS A 25 -7.89 -0.33 -3.78
N GLN A 26 -6.59 -0.38 -4.08
CA GLN A 26 -5.99 0.29 -5.21
C GLN A 26 -5.38 -0.79 -6.10
N ASP A 27 -5.87 -0.88 -7.34
CA ASP A 27 -5.38 -1.86 -8.30
C ASP A 27 -3.93 -1.55 -8.70
N VAL A 28 -3.21 -2.60 -9.11
CA VAL A 28 -1.82 -2.55 -9.58
C VAL A 28 -1.85 -2.97 -11.04
N ALA A 29 -1.23 -2.20 -11.93
CA ALA A 29 -1.14 -2.61 -13.33
C ALA A 29 -0.17 -3.80 -13.48
N MET A 30 -0.36 -4.63 -14.51
CA MET A 30 0.48 -5.83 -14.71
C MET A 30 1.96 -5.52 -14.95
N ASP A 31 2.28 -4.29 -15.36
CA ASP A 31 3.63 -3.82 -15.62
C ASP A 31 4.17 -2.86 -14.53
N ASP A 32 3.48 -2.80 -13.39
CA ASP A 32 3.96 -2.13 -12.19
C ASP A 32 4.58 -3.14 -11.22
N TYR A 33 5.73 -2.80 -10.65
CA TYR A 33 6.29 -3.53 -9.53
C TYR A 33 5.64 -3.03 -8.23
N TYR A 34 4.97 -3.90 -7.47
CA TYR A 34 4.29 -3.51 -6.23
C TYR A 34 5.01 -4.04 -4.99
N ILE A 35 5.46 -3.10 -4.14
CA ILE A 35 6.01 -3.44 -2.82
C ILE A 35 4.84 -3.59 -1.85
N LEU A 36 4.57 -4.83 -1.44
CA LEU A 36 3.50 -5.14 -0.48
C LEU A 36 3.78 -4.63 0.93
N SER A 37 5.03 -4.80 1.41
CA SER A 37 5.42 -4.40 2.75
C SER A 37 6.93 -4.18 2.83
N LEU A 38 7.33 -3.14 3.55
CA LEU A 38 8.70 -2.87 3.91
C LEU A 38 8.72 -2.40 5.37
N SER A 39 9.57 -3.02 6.18
CA SER A 39 9.67 -2.70 7.60
C SER A 39 11.12 -2.88 8.06
N ILE A 40 11.59 -1.92 8.87
CA ILE A 40 12.89 -1.96 9.51
C ILE A 40 12.66 -2.02 11.01
N ALA A 41 13.28 -3.00 11.67
CA ALA A 41 13.24 -3.13 13.13
C ALA A 41 13.70 -1.82 13.80
N PRO A 42 13.04 -1.36 14.89
CA PRO A 42 13.26 -0.03 15.46
C PRO A 42 14.74 0.32 15.72
N GLU A 43 15.52 -0.66 16.17
CA GLU A 43 16.94 -0.53 16.53
C GLU A 43 17.84 -0.23 15.32
N TRP A 44 17.35 -0.55 14.11
CA TRP A 44 18.05 -0.42 12.85
C TRP A 44 17.54 0.74 11.98
N GLN A 45 16.54 1.48 12.44
CA GLN A 45 16.02 2.65 11.72
C GLN A 45 17.02 3.81 11.72
N ASN A 46 16.89 4.74 10.76
CA ASN A 46 17.79 5.89 10.57
C ASN A 46 19.22 5.57 10.11
N HIS A 47 19.52 4.33 9.73
CA HIS A 47 20.84 3.93 9.20
C HIS A 47 20.89 3.83 7.66
N GLY A 48 19.92 4.43 6.96
CA GLY A 48 19.84 4.35 5.49
C GLY A 48 19.27 3.03 4.93
N LEU A 49 18.99 2.03 5.77
CA LEU A 49 18.49 0.72 5.33
C LEU A 49 17.19 0.79 4.53
N GLY A 50 16.24 1.64 4.92
CA GLY A 50 14.99 1.81 4.17
C GLY A 50 15.23 2.39 2.77
N THR A 51 16.22 3.28 2.62
CA THR A 51 16.63 3.78 1.30
C THR A 51 17.26 2.68 0.47
N ALA A 52 18.18 1.92 1.07
CA ALA A 52 18.89 0.83 0.38
C ALA A 52 17.92 -0.23 -0.15
N LEU A 53 16.97 -0.68 0.68
CA LEU A 53 15.95 -1.65 0.26
C LEU A 53 15.08 -1.13 -0.89
N ILE A 54 14.66 0.14 -0.85
CA ILE A 54 13.87 0.72 -1.93
C ILE A 54 14.66 0.81 -3.23
N GLN A 55 15.92 1.24 -3.16
CA GLN A 55 16.78 1.32 -4.34
C GLN A 55 17.04 -0.06 -4.96
N ASP A 56 17.23 -1.08 -4.12
CA ASP A 56 17.38 -2.47 -4.57
C ASP A 56 16.11 -2.96 -5.28
N SER A 57 14.93 -2.69 -4.73
CA SER A 57 13.65 -2.99 -5.40
C SER A 57 13.44 -2.18 -6.69
N GLU A 58 13.94 -0.94 -6.76
CA GLU A 58 13.91 -0.15 -7.99
C GLU A 58 14.75 -0.79 -9.10
N ILE A 59 15.94 -1.30 -8.76
CA ILE A 59 16.81 -2.04 -9.69
C ILE A 59 16.11 -3.31 -10.17
N GLU A 60 15.57 -4.12 -9.25
CA GLU A 60 14.85 -5.35 -9.60
C GLU A 60 13.65 -5.05 -10.53
N ALA A 61 12.88 -4.01 -10.23
CA ALA A 61 11.75 -3.60 -11.06
C ALA A 61 12.18 -3.20 -12.49
N GLN A 62 13.31 -2.49 -12.63
CA GLN A 62 13.87 -2.14 -13.94
C GLN A 62 14.38 -3.37 -14.70
N GLU A 63 15.06 -4.30 -14.03
CA GLU A 63 15.54 -5.55 -14.63
C GLU A 63 14.41 -6.46 -15.12
N LEU A 64 13.26 -6.42 -14.43
CA LEU A 64 12.04 -7.11 -14.86
C LEU A 64 11.29 -6.39 -15.98
N GLY A 65 11.76 -5.22 -16.42
CA GLY A 65 11.12 -4.42 -17.46
C GLY A 65 9.81 -3.76 -17.03
N CYS A 66 9.60 -3.58 -15.73
CA CYS A 66 8.44 -2.83 -15.23
C CYS A 66 8.54 -1.35 -15.65
N ARG A 67 7.39 -0.71 -15.86
CA ARG A 67 7.33 0.72 -16.21
C ARG A 67 7.34 1.63 -14.98
N SER A 68 6.90 1.09 -13.86
CA SER A 68 6.85 1.82 -12.60
C SER A 68 7.05 0.89 -11.42
N ILE A 69 7.35 1.48 -10.27
CA ILE A 69 7.32 0.85 -8.97
C ILE A 69 6.37 1.62 -8.05
N CYS A 70 5.55 0.92 -7.29
CA CYS A 70 4.56 1.54 -6.42
C CYS A 70 4.33 0.79 -5.10
N LEU A 71 3.76 1.51 -4.14
CA LEU A 71 3.41 1.01 -2.81
C LEU A 71 2.30 1.85 -2.17
N ASP A 72 1.68 1.33 -1.13
CA ASP A 72 0.71 2.06 -0.32
C ASP A 72 1.29 2.49 1.03
N VAL A 73 1.11 3.76 1.38
CA VAL A 73 1.53 4.33 2.67
C VAL A 73 0.34 4.92 3.42
N SER A 74 0.22 4.58 4.71
CA SER A 74 -0.76 5.19 5.61
C SER A 74 -0.63 6.71 5.65
N TYR A 75 -1.75 7.45 5.70
CA TYR A 75 -1.73 8.91 5.90
C TYR A 75 -0.99 9.30 7.18
N SER A 76 -1.08 8.48 8.23
CA SER A 76 -0.38 8.72 9.50
C SER A 76 1.12 8.42 9.44
N ASN A 77 1.61 7.71 8.43
CA ASN A 77 3.03 7.36 8.28
C ASN A 77 3.79 8.42 7.48
N THR A 78 3.82 9.64 8.03
CA THR A 78 4.46 10.81 7.41
C THR A 78 5.96 10.61 7.18
N ARG A 79 6.63 9.86 8.05
CA ARG A 79 8.06 9.55 7.92
C ARG A 79 8.35 8.67 6.69
N ALA A 80 7.57 7.61 6.47
CA ALA A 80 7.74 6.77 5.29
C ALA A 80 7.37 7.54 4.01
N ARG A 81 6.27 8.30 4.04
CA ARG A 81 5.90 9.18 2.91
C ARG A 81 7.04 10.13 2.53
N ALA A 82 7.64 10.81 3.50
CA ALA A 82 8.76 11.71 3.26
C ALA A 82 10.00 10.98 2.72
N LEU A 83 10.23 9.72 3.10
CA LEU A 83 11.28 8.89 2.50
C LEU A 83 11.00 8.68 1.00
N PHE A 84 9.80 8.21 0.66
CA PHE A 84 9.44 7.94 -0.74
C PHE A 84 9.48 9.22 -1.60
N GLU A 85 8.98 10.35 -1.09
CA GLU A 85 9.05 11.65 -1.77
C GLU A 85 10.51 12.06 -2.07
N ARG A 86 11.44 11.86 -1.12
CA ARG A 86 12.88 12.12 -1.35
C ARG A 86 13.49 11.20 -2.42
N LEU A 87 12.97 9.98 -2.57
CA LEU A 87 13.42 9.01 -3.57
C LEU A 87 12.76 9.21 -4.94
N GLY A 88 11.90 10.22 -5.07
CA GLY A 88 11.27 10.61 -6.34
C GLY A 88 9.89 10.00 -6.57
N TYR A 89 9.33 9.27 -5.60
CA TYR A 89 7.94 8.82 -5.67
C TYR A 89 6.98 9.99 -5.49
N ARG A 90 5.81 9.89 -6.11
CA ARG A 90 4.73 10.86 -6.01
C ARG A 90 3.42 10.17 -5.63
N VAL A 91 2.52 10.92 -5.00
CA VAL A 91 1.16 10.43 -4.73
C VAL A 91 0.40 10.32 -6.06
N ALA A 92 0.11 9.09 -6.49
CA ALA A 92 -0.70 8.82 -7.68
C ALA A 92 -2.20 8.70 -7.35
N ALA A 93 -2.52 8.21 -6.15
CA ALA A 93 -3.89 8.11 -5.66
C ALA A 93 -3.94 8.17 -4.14
N SER A 94 -5.12 8.50 -3.62
CA SER A 94 -5.41 8.54 -2.18
C SER A 94 -6.79 7.94 -1.95
N ARG A 95 -6.91 7.07 -0.95
CA ARG A 95 -8.16 6.38 -0.59
C ARG A 95 -8.36 6.40 0.92
N THR A 96 -9.61 6.60 1.33
CA THR A 96 -10.02 6.63 2.73
C THR A 96 -11.48 6.21 2.86
N SER A 97 -11.85 5.77 4.06
CA SER A 97 -13.21 5.56 4.49
C SER A 97 -13.28 5.68 6.01
N ASP A 98 -14.46 6.02 6.53
CA ASP A 98 -14.68 6.14 7.97
C ASP A 98 -14.38 4.82 8.70
N ARG A 99 -14.74 3.68 8.08
CA ARG A 99 -14.50 2.36 8.66
C ARG A 99 -13.03 1.99 8.66
N PHE A 100 -12.31 2.23 7.55
CA PHE A 100 -10.87 2.01 7.49
C PHE A 100 -10.16 2.83 8.55
N HIS A 101 -10.50 4.12 8.67
CA HIS A 101 -9.96 4.98 9.72
C HIS A 101 -10.30 4.44 11.12
N ALA A 102 -11.55 4.08 11.40
CA ALA A 102 -11.96 3.57 12.70
C ALA A 102 -11.21 2.27 13.10
N VAL A 103 -10.97 1.37 12.15
CA VAL A 103 -10.32 0.08 12.41
C VAL A 103 -8.80 0.18 12.49
N THR A 104 -8.18 1.02 11.67
CA THR A 104 -6.70 1.04 11.51
C THR A 104 -6.05 2.26 12.16
N GLN A 105 -6.80 3.33 12.43
CA GLN A 105 -6.29 4.65 12.80
C GLN A 105 -5.28 5.24 11.79
N ALA A 106 -5.20 4.65 10.58
CA ALA A 106 -4.28 5.07 9.52
C ALA A 106 -4.77 6.32 8.77
N GLY A 107 -6.05 6.66 8.90
CA GLY A 107 -6.70 7.75 8.15
C GLY A 107 -7.02 7.37 6.71
N GLY A 108 -6.08 6.77 5.99
CA GLY A 108 -6.24 6.35 4.61
C GLY A 108 -4.92 5.79 4.05
N LEU A 109 -4.90 5.49 2.76
CA LEU A 109 -3.73 5.04 2.04
C LEU A 109 -3.43 5.97 0.87
N HIS A 110 -2.18 6.41 0.76
CA HIS A 110 -1.64 7.02 -0.43
C HIS A 110 -0.95 5.95 -1.27
N ARG A 111 -1.33 5.81 -2.55
CA ARG A 111 -0.51 5.12 -3.54
C ARG A 111 0.64 6.04 -3.92
N MET A 112 1.85 5.64 -3.57
CA MET A 112 3.10 6.27 -4.00
C MET A 112 3.62 5.52 -5.22
N GLU A 113 3.94 6.23 -6.29
CA GLU A 113 4.43 5.67 -7.56
C GLU A 113 5.68 6.43 -8.02
N LYS A 114 6.66 5.69 -8.54
CA LYS A 114 7.80 6.22 -9.29
C LYS A 114 7.84 5.53 -10.64
N ARG A 115 7.77 6.32 -11.71
CA ARG A 115 7.91 5.82 -13.08
C ARG A 115 9.38 5.81 -13.48
N PHE A 116 9.79 4.75 -14.17
CA PHE A 116 11.09 4.71 -14.81
C PHE A 116 11.01 5.44 -16.15
N ALA A 117 12.09 6.11 -16.56
CA ALA A 117 12.15 6.70 -17.88
C ALA A 117 12.18 5.59 -18.94
N GLU A 118 11.52 5.81 -20.08
CA GLU A 118 11.67 4.96 -21.28
C GLU A 118 13.09 5.05 -21.86
#